data_AF-A0A3C0NVC7-F1
#
_entry.id   AF-A0A3C0NVC7-F1
#
_cell.length_a   1.000
_cell.length_b   1.000
_cell.length_c   1.000
_cell.angle_alpha   90.00
_cell.angle_beta   90.00
_cell.angle_gamma   90.00
#
_symmetry.space_group_name_H-M   'P 1'
#
loop_
_entity.id
_entity.type
_entity.pdbx_description
1 polymer ?
#
loop_
_entity_poly.entity_id
_entity_poly.type
_entity_poly.pdbx_seq_one_letter_code
_entity_poly.pdbx_strand_id
1 'polypeptide(L)' 'IRGLTMEGRMTLCNMAIEAGARAGMVAVDDTTIDYVKGRPFAPKAEQWDAAVAYWRTLQ' A
#
# COMPACT_ATOMS: atom_id res chain seq x y z
N ILE A 1 0.90 -12.62 2.43
CA ILE A 1 0.96 -11.31 1.74
C ILE A 1 2.33 -10.61 1.84
N ARG A 2 3.01 -10.62 3.00
CA ARG A 2 4.26 -9.87 3.26
C ARG A 2 5.44 -10.14 2.31
N GLY A 3 5.45 -11.30 1.63
CA GLY A 3 6.47 -11.62 0.62
C GLY A 3 6.17 -11.11 -0.79
N LEU A 4 5.02 -10.46 -1.02
CA LEU A 4 4.68 -9.89 -2.33
C LEU A 4 5.17 -8.46 -2.48
N THR A 5 5.67 -8.13 -3.67
CA THR A 5 5.89 -6.74 -4.11
C THR A 5 4.56 -5.98 -4.23
N MET A 6 4.62 -4.66 -4.40
CA MET A 6 3.39 -3.88 -4.61
C MET A 6 2.66 -4.23 -5.89
N GLU A 7 3.38 -4.55 -6.96
CA GLU A 7 2.79 -5.04 -8.22
C GLU A 7 2.06 -6.37 -7.98
N GLY A 8 2.71 -7.31 -7.27
CA GLY A 8 2.07 -8.58 -6.91
C GLY A 8 0.81 -8.40 -6.05
N ARG A 9 0.82 -7.41 -5.14
CA ARG A 9 -0.37 -7.05 -4.34
C ARG A 9 -1.48 -6.44 -5.21
N MET A 10 -1.15 -5.60 -6.19
CA MET A 10 -2.12 -5.05 -7.13
C MET A 10 -2.74 -6.14 -8.00
N THR A 11 -1.93 -7.08 -8.52
CA THR A 11 -2.44 -8.24 -9.27
C THR A 11 -3.38 -9.07 -8.41
N LEU A 12 -3.01 -9.35 -7.16
CA LEU A 12 -3.87 -10.09 -6.23
C LEU A 12 -5.19 -9.37 -5.97
N CYS A 13 -5.17 -8.06 -5.68
CA CYS A 13 -6.38 -7.28 -5.43
C CYS A 13 -7.26 -7.16 -6.67
N ASN A 14 -6.65 -7.05 -7.87
CA ASN A 14 -7.38 -7.05 -9.13
C ASN A 14 -8.12 -8.38 -9.34
N MET A 15 -7.47 -9.50 -9.00
CA MET A 15 -8.05 -10.84 -9.13
C MET A 15 -9.01 -11.25 -7.99
N ALA A 16 -9.23 -10.38 -7.00
CA ALA A 16 -10.06 -10.72 -5.85
C ALA A 16 -11.54 -10.92 -6.25
N ILE A 17 -11.99 -10.25 -7.31
CA ILE A 17 -13.38 -10.33 -7.79
C ILE A 17 -13.70 -11.68 -8.43
N GLU A 18 -12.71 -12.32 -9.07
CA GLU A 18 -12.79 -13.64 -9.67
C GLU A 18 -12.98 -14.72 -8.59
N ALA A 19 -12.52 -14.46 -7.37
CA ALA A 19 -12.78 -15.27 -6.19
C ALA A 19 -14.10 -14.89 -5.47
N GLY A 20 -14.91 -14.01 -6.05
CA GLY A 20 -16.20 -13.57 -5.49
C GLY A 20 -16.09 -12.49 -4.42
N ALA A 21 -14.90 -11.90 -4.18
CA ALA A 21 -14.74 -10.84 -3.20
C ALA A 21 -15.24 -9.49 -3.75
N ARG A 22 -15.85 -8.67 -2.89
CA ARG A 22 -16.28 -7.30 -3.26
C ARG A 22 -15.11 -6.32 -3.38
N ALA A 23 -14.03 -6.57 -2.64
CA ALA A 23 -12.81 -5.75 -2.65
C ALA A 23 -11.63 -6.58 -2.16
N GLY A 24 -10.44 -6.28 -2.68
CA GLY A 24 -9.16 -6.69 -2.10
C GLY A 24 -8.52 -5.53 -1.35
N MET A 25 -8.13 -5.75 -0.09
CA MET A 25 -7.45 -4.75 0.74
C MET A 25 -6.19 -5.35 1.33
N VAL A 26 -5.09 -4.60 1.26
CA VAL A 26 -3.81 -4.95 1.89
C VAL A 26 -3.41 -3.79 2.79
N ALA A 27 -3.19 -4.08 4.07
CA ALA A 27 -2.74 -3.08 5.03
C ALA A 27 -1.37 -2.50 4.64
N VAL A 28 -1.16 -1.23 5.00
CA VAL A 28 0.11 -0.54 4.73
C VAL A 28 1.22 -1.17 5.55
N ASP A 29 2.36 -1.41 4.92
CA ASP A 29 3.61 -1.88 5.53
C ASP A 29 4.83 -1.21 4.86
N ASP A 30 6.03 -1.63 5.24
CA ASP A 30 7.30 -1.10 4.73
C ASP A 30 7.35 -1.13 3.20
N THR A 31 6.93 -2.26 2.59
CA THR A 31 6.90 -2.41 1.14
C THR A 31 5.97 -1.38 0.47
N THR A 32 4.86 -1.06 1.13
CA THR A 32 3.92 -0.04 0.64
C THR A 32 4.52 1.36 0.78
N ILE A 33 5.14 1.66 1.92
CA ILE A 33 5.78 2.96 2.19
C ILE A 33 6.92 3.22 1.21
N ASP A 34 7.79 2.23 1.00
CA ASP A 34 8.93 2.31 0.08
C ASP A 34 8.46 2.50 -1.37
N TYR A 35 7.41 1.79 -1.77
CA TYR A 35 6.84 1.92 -3.10
C TYR A 35 6.26 3.32 -3.36
N VAL A 36 5.64 3.94 -2.36
CA VAL A 36 5.02 5.27 -2.49
C VAL A 36 6.07 6.38 -2.45
N LYS A 37 7.18 6.20 -1.72
CA LYS A 37 8.20 7.24 -1.52
C LYS A 37 8.71 7.84 -2.83
N GLY A 38 8.64 9.16 -2.95
CA GLY A 38 9.15 9.90 -4.11
C GLY A 38 8.28 9.84 -5.37
N ARG A 39 7.11 9.17 -5.35
CA ARG A 39 6.18 9.18 -6.49
C ARG A 39 5.51 10.55 -6.68
N PRO A 40 5.01 10.87 -7.90
CA PRO A 40 4.47 12.20 -8.22
C PRO A 40 3.40 12.75 -7.27
N PHE A 41 2.63 11.88 -6.63
CA PHE A 41 1.53 12.23 -5.72
C PHE A 41 1.80 11.79 -4.26
N ALA A 42 3.03 11.39 -3.96
CA ALA A 42 3.41 11.12 -2.58
C ALA A 42 3.48 12.42 -1.77
N PRO A 43 3.17 12.37 -0.46
CA PRO A 43 3.45 13.48 0.45
C PRO A 43 4.91 13.93 0.33
N LYS A 44 5.14 15.25 0.36
CA LYS A 44 6.48 15.84 0.17
C LYS A 44 7.06 16.34 1.48
N ALA A 45 8.39 16.30 1.59
CA ALA A 45 9.17 16.87 2.69
C ALA A 45 8.56 16.54 4.06
N GLU A 46 8.22 17.56 4.84
CA GLU A 46 7.70 17.45 6.22
C GLU A 46 6.38 16.65 6.33
N GLN A 47 5.57 16.61 5.26
CA GLN A 47 4.33 15.84 5.25
C GLN A 47 4.58 14.32 5.13
N TRP A 48 5.77 13.91 4.66
CA TRP A 48 6.11 12.50 4.51
C TRP A 48 6.15 11.77 5.85
N ASP A 49 6.89 12.31 6.82
CA ASP A 49 7.08 11.66 8.11
C ASP A 49 5.76 11.60 8.90
N ALA A 50 4.95 12.67 8.82
CA ALA A 50 3.60 12.69 9.40
C ALA A 50 2.67 11.65 8.74
N ALA A 51 2.73 11.52 7.41
CA ALA A 51 1.93 10.53 6.69
C ALA A 51 2.36 9.10 7.03
N VAL A 52 3.67 8.83 7.08
CA VAL A 52 4.20 7.51 7.49
C VAL A 52 3.80 7.17 8.92
N ALA A 53 3.94 8.10 9.85
CA ALA A 53 3.52 7.91 11.25
C ALA A 53 2.02 7.58 11.34
N TYR A 54 1.18 8.31 10.58
CA TYR A 54 -0.24 8.02 10.51
C TYR A 54 -0.54 6.66 9.88
N TRP A 55 0.07 6.31 8.74
CA TRP A 55 -0.20 5.03 8.06
C TRP A 55 0.19 3.82 8.90
N ARG A 56 1.20 3.94 9.77
CA ARG A 56 1.56 2.90 10.75
C ARG A 56 0.45 2.59 11.74
N THR A 57 -0.50 3.50 11.93
CA THR A 57 -1.69 3.27 12.78
C THR A 57 -2.79 2.47 12.07
N LEU A 58 -2.67 2.24 10.76
CA LEU A 58 -3.68 1.55 9.93
C LEU A 58 -3.43 0.04 9.79
N GLN A 59 -2.66 -0.55 10.70
CA GLN A 59 -2.33 -1.99 10.72
C GLN A 59 -3.52 -2.85 11.16
#